data_AF-K2EEE0-F1
#
_entry.id   AF-K2EEE0-F1
#
_cell.length_a   1.000
_cell.length_b   1.000
_cell.length_c   1.000
_cell.angle_alpha   90.00
_cell.angle_beta   90.00
_cell.angle_gamma   90.00
#
_symmetry.space_group_name_H-M   'P 1'
#
loop_
_entity.id
_entity.type
_entity.pdbx_description
1 polymer ?
#
loop_
_entity_poly.entity_id
_entity_poly.type
_entity_poly.pdbx_seq_one_letter_code
_entity_poly.pdbx_strand_id
1 'polypeptide(L)'
;MLPNDYPEESVLAYLTAQRPDAVLATHYGAAQVLGTLREKGLLSDTRIGWLHTDFFEGYFPRISKRIDRTFLAHPELETRWLAAGVPADKVVTSGMPVRIPAT
;
A
#
# COMPACT_ATOMS: atom_id res chain seq x y z
N MET A 1 -1.29 -3.94 17.55
CA MET A 1 -0.99 -3.06 16.39
C MET A 1 0.52 -2.84 16.36
N LEU A 2 1.18 -2.88 15.20
CA LEU A 2 2.58 -2.41 15.14
C LEU A 2 2.57 -0.88 15.23
N PRO A 3 3.43 -0.27 16.07
CA PRO A 3 3.56 1.18 16.13
C PRO A 3 3.95 1.70 14.75
N ASN A 4 3.35 2.82 14.37
CA ASN A 4 3.63 3.51 13.12
C ASN A 4 3.52 5.00 13.44
N ASP A 5 4.45 5.81 12.93
CA ASP A 5 4.56 7.22 13.29
C ASP A 5 3.46 8.11 12.70
N TYR A 6 2.49 7.52 11.99
CA TYR A 6 1.37 8.23 11.38
C TYR A 6 0.17 8.21 12.34
N PRO A 7 -0.21 9.37 12.93
CA PRO A 7 -1.38 9.45 13.80
C PRO A 7 -2.66 9.24 12.97
N GLU A 8 -3.43 8.19 13.32
CA GLU A 8 -4.59 7.78 12.52
C GLU A 8 -5.63 8.91 12.35
N GLU A 9 -5.90 9.66 13.42
CA GLU A 9 -6.86 10.77 13.42
C GLU A 9 -6.44 11.89 12.46
N SER A 10 -5.16 12.28 12.49
CA SER A 10 -4.62 13.32 11.61
C SER A 10 -4.64 12.88 10.15
N VAL A 11 -4.30 11.61 9.87
CA VAL A 11 -4.37 11.05 8.51
C VAL A 11 -5.81 11.02 8.02
N LEU A 12 -6.76 10.55 8.84
CA LEU A 12 -8.17 10.51 8.48
C LEU A 12 -8.73 11.91 8.22
N ALA A 13 -8.43 12.87 9.08
CA ALA A 13 -8.86 14.26 8.92
C ALA A 13 -8.35 14.85 7.60
N TYR A 14 -7.07 14.61 7.28
CA TYR A 14 -6.48 15.04 6.02
C TYR A 14 -7.18 14.39 4.82
N LEU A 15 -7.32 13.05 4.80
CA LEU A 15 -7.97 12.33 3.70
C LEU A 15 -9.42 12.74 3.50
N THR A 16 -10.16 12.98 4.60
CA THR A 16 -11.54 13.45 4.57
C THR A 16 -11.65 14.85 3.93
N ALA A 17 -10.72 15.75 4.25
CA ALA A 17 -10.68 17.08 3.66
C ALA A 17 -10.32 17.05 2.17
N GLN A 18 -9.40 16.16 1.76
CA GLN A 18 -8.99 16.03 0.35
C GLN A 18 -10.03 15.29 -0.52
N ARG A 19 -10.84 14.40 0.07
CA ARG A 19 -11.80 13.52 -0.63
C ARG A 19 -11.20 12.82 -1.86
N PRO A 20 -10.09 12.09 -1.73
CA PRO A 20 -9.46 11.45 -2.88
C PRO A 20 -10.27 10.23 -3.34
N ASP A 21 -10.39 10.06 -4.66
CA ASP A 21 -10.88 8.81 -5.26
C ASP A 21 -9.90 7.65 -5.07
N ALA A 22 -8.60 7.97 -4.97
CA ALA A 22 -7.53 7.01 -4.78
C ALA A 22 -6.35 7.61 -4.01
N VAL A 23 -5.67 6.79 -3.21
CA VAL A 23 -4.45 7.13 -2.48
C VAL A 23 -3.37 6.12 -2.85
N LEU A 24 -2.18 6.61 -3.21
CA LEU A 24 -1.00 5.79 -3.43
C LEU A 24 0.04 6.10 -2.35
N ALA A 25 0.32 5.11 -1.50
CA ALA A 25 1.44 5.20 -0.56
C ALA A 25 2.73 4.73 -1.22
N THR A 26 3.86 5.33 -0.85
CA THR A 26 5.21 4.87 -1.24
C THR A 26 6.01 4.36 -0.04
N HIS A 27 5.55 4.63 1.18
CA HIS A 27 6.16 4.18 2.42
C HIS A 27 5.30 3.11 3.10
N TYR A 28 5.92 2.04 3.63
CA TYR A 28 5.19 0.94 4.27
C TYR A 28 4.33 1.42 5.44
N GLY A 29 4.81 2.39 6.22
CA GLY A 29 4.06 2.98 7.33
C GLY A 29 2.78 3.69 6.86
N ALA A 30 2.86 4.44 5.77
CA ALA A 30 1.67 5.08 5.18
C ALA A 30 0.67 4.04 4.67
N ALA A 31 1.14 3.01 3.96
CA ALA A 31 0.29 1.91 3.51
C ALA A 31 -0.36 1.15 4.70
N GLN A 32 0.38 0.97 5.79
CA GLN A 32 -0.11 0.31 6.99
C GLN A 32 -1.25 1.10 7.65
N VAL A 33 -1.12 2.43 7.82
CA VAL A 33 -2.20 3.24 8.42
C VAL A 33 -3.43 3.28 7.52
N LEU A 34 -3.26 3.37 6.20
CA LEU A 34 -4.37 3.30 5.24
C LEU A 34 -5.12 1.95 5.35
N GLY A 35 -4.39 0.84 5.44
CA GLY A 35 -4.98 -0.49 5.68
C GLY A 35 -5.73 -0.56 7.02
N THR A 36 -5.19 0.05 8.09
CA THR A 36 -5.89 0.11 9.40
C THR A 36 -7.19 0.92 9.31
N LEU A 37 -7.18 2.08 8.65
CA LEU A 37 -8.38 2.89 8.45
C LEU A 37 -9.44 2.16 7.60
N ARG A 38 -8.99 1.40 6.58
CA ARG A 38 -9.85 0.52 5.78
C ARG A 38 -10.52 -0.56 6.62
N GLU A 39 -9.76 -1.27 7.46
CA GLU A 39 -10.31 -2.30 8.37
C GLU A 39 -11.33 -1.73 9.36
N LYS A 40 -11.19 -0.45 9.74
CA LYS A 40 -12.15 0.29 10.57
C LYS A 40 -13.38 0.80 9.80
N GLY A 41 -13.47 0.57 8.49
CA GLY A 41 -14.58 1.04 7.65
C GLY A 41 -14.54 2.53 7.31
N LEU A 42 -13.44 3.23 7.61
CA LEU A 42 -13.32 4.69 7.47
C LEU A 42 -12.88 5.15 6.08
N LEU A 43 -12.44 4.21 5.21
CA LEU A 43 -12.01 4.48 3.83
C LEU A 43 -12.71 3.56 2.84
N SER A 44 -13.98 3.20 3.08
CA SER A 44 -14.72 2.19 2.31
C SER A 44 -14.78 2.48 0.80
N ASP A 45 -14.83 3.75 0.40
CA ASP A 45 -14.98 4.15 -1.01
C ASP A 45 -13.66 4.60 -1.68
N THR A 46 -12.59 4.81 -0.92
CA THR A 46 -11.31 5.32 -1.43
C THR A 46 -10.39 4.18 -1.87
N ARG A 47 -9.97 4.13 -3.13
CA ARG A 47 -9.02 3.09 -3.59
C ARG A 47 -7.64 3.28 -2.95
N ILE A 48 -7.05 2.22 -2.42
CA ILE A 48 -5.77 2.26 -1.72
C ILE A 48 -4.73 1.41 -2.47
N GLY A 49 -3.71 2.09 -2.98
CA GLY A 49 -2.53 1.50 -3.59
C GLY A 49 -1.30 1.63 -2.69
N TRP A 50 -0.39 0.67 -2.80
CA TRP A 50 0.97 0.80 -2.26
C TRP A 50 2.01 0.50 -3.33
N LEU A 51 2.86 1.47 -3.63
CA LEU A 51 4.10 1.25 -4.36
C LEU A 51 5.17 0.78 -3.38
N HIS A 52 5.52 -0.50 -3.45
CA HIS A 52 6.56 -1.09 -2.62
C HIS A 52 7.94 -0.73 -3.16
N THR A 53 8.71 0.06 -2.41
CA THR A 53 10.01 0.57 -2.86
C THR A 53 11.21 -0.28 -2.43
N ASP A 54 11.02 -1.16 -1.45
CA ASP A 54 12.13 -1.95 -0.88
C ASP A 54 12.32 -3.28 -1.62
N PHE A 55 13.54 -3.79 -1.67
CA PHE A 55 13.79 -5.17 -2.11
C PHE A 55 13.88 -6.10 -0.90
N PHE A 56 12.77 -6.20 -0.16
CA PHE A 56 12.68 -6.88 1.13
C PHE A 56 11.24 -7.35 1.37
N GLU A 57 11.06 -8.48 2.07
CA GLU A 57 9.74 -9.03 2.41
C GLU A 57 9.34 -8.69 3.85
N GLY A 58 10.06 -9.22 4.84
CA GLY A 58 9.73 -9.05 6.26
C GLY A 58 8.25 -9.34 6.57
N TYR A 59 7.60 -8.43 7.29
CA TYR A 59 6.16 -8.54 7.58
C TYR A 59 5.26 -7.89 6.52
N PHE A 60 5.83 -7.28 5.49
CA PHE A 60 5.13 -6.39 4.57
C PHE A 60 3.96 -7.02 3.79
N PRO A 61 3.99 -8.31 3.41
CA PRO A 61 2.84 -8.92 2.73
C PRO A 61 1.51 -8.78 3.48
N ARG A 62 1.52 -8.69 4.82
CA ARG A 62 0.30 -8.49 5.62
C ARG A 62 -0.37 -7.12 5.38
N ILE A 63 0.37 -6.12 4.93
CA ILE A 63 -0.19 -4.81 4.57
C ILE A 63 -1.02 -4.96 3.29
N SER A 64 -0.48 -5.66 2.30
CA SER A 64 -1.11 -5.88 0.99
C SER A 64 -2.43 -6.64 1.06
N LYS A 65 -2.64 -7.48 2.09
CA LYS A 65 -3.92 -8.16 2.33
C LYS A 65 -5.08 -7.18 2.61
N ARG A 66 -4.75 -5.99 3.10
CA ARG A 66 -5.71 -5.01 3.67
C ARG A 66 -5.98 -3.81 2.76
N ILE A 67 -5.34 -3.76 1.60
CA ILE A 67 -5.46 -2.68 0.62
C ILE A 67 -5.83 -3.25 -0.76
N ASP A 68 -6.12 -2.39 -1.73
CA ASP A 68 -6.69 -2.82 -3.00
C ASP A 68 -5.63 -3.36 -3.96
N ARG A 69 -4.48 -2.66 -4.05
CA ARG A 69 -3.37 -3.06 -4.93
C ARG A 69 -2.01 -2.75 -4.32
N THR A 70 -1.06 -3.65 -4.53
CA THR A 70 0.37 -3.47 -4.26
C THR A 70 1.15 -3.60 -5.56
N PHE A 71 1.96 -2.59 -5.86
CA PHE A 71 2.84 -2.54 -7.02
C PHE A 71 4.25 -2.91 -6.57
N LEU A 72 4.76 -4.03 -7.09
CA LEU A 72 6.07 -4.56 -6.75
C LEU A 72 7.08 -4.25 -7.85
N ALA A 73 8.31 -3.96 -7.44
CA ALA A 73 9.39 -3.62 -8.36
C ALA A 73 10.02 -4.83 -9.07
N HIS A 74 9.82 -6.06 -8.56
CA HIS A 74 10.53 -7.24 -9.04
C HIS A 74 9.68 -8.52 -8.93
N PRO A 75 9.72 -9.45 -9.90
CA PRO A 75 8.93 -10.70 -9.88
C PRO A 75 9.20 -11.60 -8.67
N GLU A 76 10.42 -11.54 -8.13
CA GLU A 76 10.76 -12.29 -6.91
C GLU A 76 9.95 -11.83 -5.69
N LEU A 77 9.65 -10.52 -5.60
CA LEU A 77 8.79 -9.99 -4.53
C LEU A 77 7.36 -10.49 -4.72
N GLU A 78 6.87 -10.58 -5.96
CA GLU A 78 5.53 -11.13 -6.23
C GLU A 78 5.44 -12.58 -5.80
N THR A 79 6.45 -13.39 -6.13
CA THR A 79 6.53 -14.78 -5.68
C THR A 79 6.45 -14.88 -4.15
N ARG A 80 7.19 -14.01 -3.44
CA ARG A 80 7.18 -13.92 -1.97
C ARG A 80 5.81 -13.49 -1.42
N TRP A 81 5.16 -12.51 -2.02
CA TRP A 81 3.84 -12.02 -1.62
C TRP A 81 2.76 -13.11 -1.77
N LEU A 82 2.77 -13.81 -2.90
CA LEU A 82 1.85 -14.91 -3.16
C LEU A 82 2.10 -16.07 -2.19
N ALA A 83 3.37 -16.43 -1.94
CA ALA A 83 3.73 -17.46 -0.95
C ALA A 83 3.29 -17.07 0.49
N ALA A 84 3.31 -15.79 0.83
CA ALA A 84 2.77 -15.26 2.09
C ALA A 84 1.23 -15.18 2.14
N GLY A 85 0.54 -15.64 1.09
CA GLY A 85 -0.92 -15.73 1.01
C GLY A 85 -1.61 -14.40 0.73
N VAL A 86 -0.94 -13.45 0.05
CA VAL A 86 -1.62 -12.28 -0.49
C VAL A 86 -2.45 -12.72 -1.71
N PRO A 87 -3.74 -12.35 -1.80
CA PRO A 87 -4.55 -12.64 -2.99
C PRO A 87 -3.89 -12.13 -4.26
N ALA A 88 -3.88 -12.96 -5.31
CA ALA A 88 -3.18 -12.65 -6.56
C ALA A 88 -3.72 -11.40 -7.25
N ASP A 89 -5.01 -11.10 -7.09
CA ASP A 89 -5.58 -9.88 -7.65
C ASP A 89 -4.98 -8.64 -6.98
N LYS A 90 -4.60 -8.68 -5.69
CA LYS A 90 -4.07 -7.53 -4.94
C LYS A 90 -2.62 -7.19 -5.25
N VAL A 91 -1.93 -7.95 -6.09
CA VAL A 91 -0.49 -7.77 -6.37
C VAL A 91 -0.27 -7.64 -7.88
N VAL A 92 0.65 -6.77 -8.26
CA VAL A 92 1.15 -6.68 -9.63
C VAL A 92 2.63 -6.33 -9.62
N THR A 93 3.41 -7.01 -10.45
CA THR A 93 4.81 -6.61 -10.73
C THR A 93 4.82 -5.56 -11.85
N SER A 94 4.97 -4.29 -11.49
CA SER A 94 5.02 -3.16 -12.44
C SER A 94 6.44 -2.70 -12.77
N GLY A 95 7.44 -3.14 -12.00
CA GLY A 95 8.75 -2.50 -11.98
C GLY A 95 8.77 -1.26 -11.08
N MET A 96 9.99 -0.74 -10.81
CA MET A 96 10.18 0.49 -10.05
C MET A 96 9.98 1.71 -10.96
N PRO A 97 9.06 2.64 -10.64
CA PRO A 97 8.95 3.87 -11.41
C PRO A 97 10.22 4.70 -11.23
N VAL A 98 10.82 5.05 -12.36
CA VAL A 98 11.98 5.95 -12.45
C VAL A 98 11.63 7.11 -13.36
N ARG A 99 12.30 8.25 -13.17
CA ARG A 99 12.12 9.38 -14.08
C ARG A 99 12.75 9.03 -15.43
N ILE A 100 11.91 8.93 -16.45
CA ILE A 100 12.35 8.79 -17.85
C ILE A 100 12.37 10.20 -18.46
N PRO A 101 13.43 10.60 -19.19
CA PRO A 101 13.41 11.83 -19.97
C PRO A 101 12.24 11.84 -20.95
N ALA A 102 11.56 12.98 -21.09
CA ALA A 102 10.61 13.14 -22.20
C ALA A 102 11.41 13.09 -23.50
N THR A 103 11.15 12.06 -24.32
CA THR A 103 11.64 11.96 -25.70
C THR A 103 11.02 13.03 -26.58
#